data_AF-A0A8T6LIQ4-F1
#
_entry.id   AF-A0A8T6LIQ4-F1
#
_cell.length_a   1.000
_cell.length_b   1.000
_cell.length_c   1.000
_cell.angle_alpha   90.00
_cell.angle_beta   90.00
_cell.angle_gamma   90.00
#
_symmetry.space_group_name_H-M   'P 1'
#
loop_
_entity.id
_entity.type
_entity.pdbx_description
1 polymer ?
#
loop_
_entity_poly.entity_id
_entity_poly.type
_entity_poly.pdbx_seq_one_letter_code
_entity_poly.pdbx_strand_id
1 'polypeptide(L)' 'REEMYRVFNMGVGMLVVVAPADADGLVSRLRDRGEEAWIVGEVVRGSGVELV' A
#
# COMPACT_ATOMS: atom_id res chain seq x y z
N ARG A 1 -3.29 -19.65 -3.54
CA ARG A 1 -3.30 -18.34 -2.85
C ARG A 1 -2.40 -17.32 -3.56
N GLU A 2 -1.15 -17.67 -3.90
CA GLU A 2 -0.29 -16.81 -4.74
C GLU A 2 -0.93 -16.37 -6.06
N GLU A 3 -1.65 -17.29 -6.72
CA GLU A 3 -2.33 -16.99 -7.98
C GLU A 3 -3.40 -15.89 -7.84
N MET A 4 -4.05 -15.78 -6.67
CA MET A 4 -5.02 -14.72 -6.43
C MET A 4 -4.36 -13.33 -6.36
N TYR A 5 -3.21 -13.21 -5.72
CA TYR A 5 -2.45 -11.95 -5.67
C TYR A 5 -1.86 -11.54 -7.02
N ARG A 6 -1.65 -12.49 -7.94
CA ARG A 6 -1.20 -12.19 -9.31
C ARG A 6 -2.32 -11.71 -10.23
N VAL A 7 -3.55 -12.17 -9.99
CA VAL A 7 -4.68 -11.97 -10.92
C VAL A 7 -5.65 -10.90 -10.42
N PHE A 8 -5.85 -10.81 -9.11
CA PHE A 8 -6.79 -9.88 -8.49
C PHE A 8 -6.07 -8.82 -7.67
N ASN A 9 -6.67 -7.64 -7.60
CA ASN A 9 -6.16 -6.52 -6.83
C ASN A 9 -6.32 -6.70 -5.30
N MET A 10 -7.06 -7.73 -4.86
CA MET A 10 -7.31 -8.04 -3.45
C MET A 10 -7.90 -6.87 -2.64
N GLY A 11 -8.67 -5.98 -3.31
CA GLY A 11 -9.28 -4.80 -2.68
C GLY A 11 -8.38 -3.55 -2.69
N VAL A 12 -7.14 -3.64 -3.19
CA VAL A 12 -6.22 -2.49 -3.31
C VAL A 12 -6.21 -1.99 -4.75
N GLY A 13 -6.92 -0.90 -5.02
CA GLY A 13 -6.96 -0.30 -6.36
C GLY A 13 -5.70 0.50 -6.73
N MET A 14 -4.97 1.00 -5.74
CA MET A 14 -3.82 1.89 -5.95
C MET A 14 -2.79 1.73 -4.83
N LEU A 15 -1.51 1.83 -5.19
CA LEU A 15 -0.39 1.94 -4.26
C LEU A 15 0.30 3.28 -4.45
N VAL A 16 0.65 3.92 -3.34
CA VAL A 16 1.40 5.19 -3.33
C VAL A 16 2.63 5.00 -2.46
N VAL A 17 3.80 5.37 -2.99
CA VAL A 17 5.08 5.31 -2.28
C VAL A 17 5.48 6.74 -1.91
N VAL A 18 5.71 6.97 -0.62
CA VAL A 18 6.10 8.28 -0.08
C VAL A 18 7.29 8.14 0.88
N ALA A 19 7.89 9.27 1.26
CA ALA A 19 8.88 9.27 2.33
C ALA A 19 8.23 8.82 3.65
N PRO A 20 8.97 8.14 4.54
CA PRO A 20 8.43 7.66 5.80
C PRO A 20 7.79 8.76 6.66
N ALA A 21 8.34 9.96 6.62
CA ALA A 21 7.82 11.12 7.37
C ALA A 21 6.43 11.60 6.89
N ASP A 22 6.03 11.24 5.66
CA ASP A 22 4.77 11.67 5.06
C ASP A 22 3.66 10.61 5.15
N ALA A 23 4.01 9.36 5.50
CA ALA A 23 3.10 8.21 5.39
C ALA A 23 1.84 8.37 6.24
N ASP A 24 1.98 8.65 7.53
CA ASP A 24 0.84 8.83 8.44
C ASP A 24 -0.02 10.03 8.06
N GLY A 25 0.63 11.14 7.69
CA GLY A 25 -0.06 12.37 7.27
C GLY A 25 -0.87 12.18 5.99
N LEU A 26 -0.34 11.42 5.02
CA LEU A 26 -1.05 11.09 3.79
C LEU A 26 -2.27 10.20 4.08
N VAL A 27 -2.11 9.15 4.88
CA VAL A 27 -3.22 8.25 5.24
C VAL A 27 -4.34 9.01 5.95
N SER A 28 -4.00 9.88 6.91
CA SER A 28 -5.01 10.73 7.58
C SER A 28 -5.77 11.59 6.58
N ARG A 29 -5.07 12.29 5.68
CA ARG A 29 -5.69 13.16 4.67
C ARG A 29 -6.60 12.40 3.69
N LEU A 30 -6.24 11.16 3.34
CA LEU A 30 -7.08 10.31 2.48
C LEU A 30 -8.35 9.88 3.21
N ARG A 31 -8.23 9.44 4.47
CA ARG A 31 -9.38 9.08 5.30
C ARG A 31 -10.33 10.26 5.54
N ASP A 32 -9.78 11.45 5.77
CA ASP A 32 -10.57 12.69 5.93
C ASP A 32 -11.35 13.04 4.65
N ARG A 33 -10.90 12.57 3.48
CA ARG A 33 -11.57 12.72 2.19
C ARG A 33 -12.55 11.59 1.86
N GLY A 34 -12.73 10.64 2.77
CA GLY A 34 -13.62 9.49 2.60
C GLY A 34 -12.99 8.30 1.89
N GLU A 35 -11.68 8.32 1.65
CA GLU A 35 -10.97 7.19 1.03
C GLU A 35 -10.48 6.19 2.10
N GLU A 36 -10.53 4.90 1.78
CA GLU A 36 -9.95 3.86 2.64
C GLU A 36 -8.46 3.70 2.31
N ALA A 37 -7.60 4.10 3.24
CA ALA A 37 -6.14 4.03 3.09
C ALA A 37 -5.47 3.45 4.33
N TRP A 38 -4.37 2.72 4.13
CA TRP A 38 -3.53 2.17 5.18
C TRP A 38 -2.09 2.02 4.70
N ILE A 39 -1.14 1.98 5.65
CA ILE A 39 0.25 1.66 5.36
C ILE A 39 0.34 0.14 5.18
N VAL A 40 0.71 -0.29 3.97
CA VAL A 40 0.77 -1.72 3.56
C VAL A 40 2.14 -2.37 3.74
N GLY A 41 3.20 -1.57 3.92
CA GLY A 41 4.57 -2.07 4.01
C GLY A 41 5.60 -0.98 3.74
N GLU A 42 6.82 -1.42 3.42
CA GLU A 42 7.97 -0.56 3.17
C GLU A 42 8.76 -1.00 1.93
N VAL A 43 9.48 -0.06 1.33
CA VAL A 43 10.39 -0.35 0.21
C VAL A 43 11.76 -0.71 0.77
N VAL A 44 12.21 -1.93 0.47
CA VAL A 44 13.51 -2.46 0.89
C VAL A 44 14.43 -2.70 -0.31
N ARG A 45 15.73 -2.88 -0.06
CA ARG A 45 16.67 -3.30 -1.11
C ARG A 45 16.34 -4.73 -1.56
N GLY A 46 16.22 -4.95 -2.86
CA GLY A 46 15.92 -6.25 -3.43
C GLY A 46 15.18 -6.13 -4.76
N SER A 47 14.50 -7.20 -5.16
CA SER A 47 13.69 -7.24 -6.37
C SER A 47 12.41 -8.04 -6.13
N GLY A 48 11.30 -7.58 -6.69
CA GLY A 48 10.01 -8.22 -6.53
C GLY A 48 9.24 -7.72 -5.31
N VAL A 49 8.25 -8.50 -4.89
CA VAL A 49 7.38 -8.23 -3.73
C VAL A 49 7.42 -9.46 -2.84
N GLU A 50 7.67 -9.25 -1.56
CA GLU A 50 7.58 -10.28 -0.52
C GLU A 50 6.30 -10.03 0.28
N LEU A 51 5.42 -11.03 0.33
CA LEU A 51 4.19 -10.99 1.12
C LEU A 51 4.46 -11.73 2.43
N VAL A 52 4.42 -11.00 3.54
CA VAL A 52 4.70 -11.48 4.90
C VAL A 52 3.43 -11.61 5.73
#